data_AF-A0AAW1V399-F1
#
_entry.id   AF-A0AAW1V399-F1
#
_cell.length_a   1.000
_cell.length_b   1.000
_cell.length_c   1.000
_cell.angle_alpha   90.00
_cell.angle_beta   90.00
_cell.angle_gamma   90.00
#
_symmetry.space_group_name_H-M   'P 1'
#
loop_
_entity.id
_entity.type
_entity.pdbx_description
1 polymer ?
#
loop_
_entity_poly.entity_id
_entity_poly.type
_entity_poly.pdbx_seq_one_letter_code
_entity_poly.pdbx_strand_id
1 'polypeptide(L)'
;MAVWYGYQALYSHFKKAQGDKNKATTELAMYDKLVRRSIAFFECLKEKPGTKNFEAKRAAITGNFCDVPLTRSTKIIAINDQQLLSSVINNLKRRLFTTRSTNEPSTATGTNNYEKEYESLFSELKVLESNNWPPEYVGYGEQEIEHLCARIRLNANKIKKSFRDYLEN
;
A
#
# COMPACT_ATOMS: atom_id res chain seq x y z
N MET A 1 -24.86 7.15 -19.86
CA MET A 1 -24.77 5.72 -20.26
C MET A 1 -23.29 5.37 -20.42
N ALA A 2 -22.73 4.46 -19.61
CA ALA A 2 -21.28 4.40 -19.46
C ALA A 2 -20.54 3.73 -20.63
N VAL A 3 -19.35 4.23 -20.99
CA VAL A 3 -18.74 3.97 -22.31
C VAL A 3 -18.13 2.58 -22.50
N TRP A 4 -18.11 1.78 -21.45
CA TRP A 4 -17.73 0.37 -21.51
C TRP A 4 -18.78 -0.54 -22.18
N TYR A 5 -20.02 -0.08 -22.41
CA TYR A 5 -21.04 -0.87 -23.14
C TYR A 5 -20.63 -1.27 -24.57
N GLY A 6 -19.73 -0.51 -25.20
CA GLY A 6 -19.21 -0.82 -26.55
C GLY A 6 -18.11 -1.88 -26.59
N TYR A 7 -17.57 -2.30 -25.44
CA TYR A 7 -16.50 -3.30 -25.35
C TYR A 7 -17.00 -4.51 -24.59
N GLN A 8 -17.62 -5.44 -25.31
CA GLN A 8 -18.32 -6.60 -24.74
C GLN A 8 -17.45 -7.44 -23.80
N ALA A 9 -16.14 -7.55 -24.08
CA ALA A 9 -15.18 -8.24 -23.21
C ALA A 9 -14.94 -7.51 -21.88
N LEU A 10 -14.70 -6.20 -21.92
CA LEU A 10 -14.50 -5.37 -20.72
C LEU A 10 -15.79 -5.26 -19.90
N TYR A 11 -16.92 -5.03 -20.56
CA TYR A 11 -18.24 -4.98 -19.90
C TYR A 11 -18.53 -6.29 -19.16
N SER A 12 -18.34 -7.43 -19.82
CA SER A 12 -18.56 -8.75 -19.22
C SER A 12 -17.59 -9.01 -18.05
N HIS A 13 -16.34 -8.57 -18.18
CA HIS A 13 -15.35 -8.67 -17.11
C HIS A 13 -15.74 -7.84 -15.87
N PHE A 14 -16.12 -6.57 -16.05
CA PHE A 14 -16.55 -5.70 -14.96
C PHE A 14 -17.87 -6.16 -14.33
N LYS A 15 -18.85 -6.62 -15.11
CA LYS A 15 -20.09 -7.21 -14.58
C LYS A 15 -19.83 -8.48 -13.77
N LYS A 16 -18.90 -9.33 -14.23
CA LYS A 16 -18.50 -10.54 -13.52
C LYS A 16 -17.75 -10.20 -12.22
N ALA A 17 -16.85 -9.22 -12.25
CA ALA A 17 -16.14 -8.72 -11.07
C ALA A 17 -17.07 -8.01 -10.07
N GLN A 18 -18.07 -7.28 -10.55
CA GLN A 18 -19.07 -6.59 -9.71
C GLN A 18 -19.98 -7.59 -8.96
N GLY A 19 -20.28 -8.74 -9.58
CA GLY A 19 -21.11 -9.79 -9.00
C GLY A 19 -20.35 -10.83 -8.17
N ASP A 20 -19.02 -10.78 -8.13
CA ASP A 20 -18.20 -11.75 -7.42
C ASP A 20 -18.22 -11.46 -5.92
N LYS A 21 -18.93 -12.31 -5.16
CA LYS A 21 -19.03 -12.21 -3.69
C LYS A 21 -17.71 -12.59 -3.00
N ASN A 22 -16.76 -13.18 -3.72
CA ASN A 22 -15.40 -13.51 -3.25
C ASN A 22 -14.45 -12.35 -3.56
N LYS A 23 -14.70 -11.19 -2.94
CA LYS A 23 -14.13 -9.88 -3.27
C LYS A 23 -12.62 -9.75 -2.97
N ALA A 24 -11.79 -10.51 -3.69
CA ALA A 24 -10.33 -10.52 -3.60
C ALA A 24 -9.68 -9.16 -3.97
N THR A 25 -10.38 -8.30 -4.71
CA THR A 25 -9.87 -6.98 -5.13
C THR A 25 -9.87 -5.96 -3.97
N THR A 26 -10.82 -6.05 -3.03
CA THR A 26 -10.77 -5.26 -1.78
C THR A 26 -9.74 -5.80 -0.80
N GLU A 27 -9.54 -7.11 -0.78
CA GLU A 27 -8.57 -7.75 0.11
C GLU A 27 -7.15 -7.27 -0.19
N LEU A 28 -6.76 -7.19 -1.46
CA LEU A 28 -5.41 -6.79 -1.84
C LEU A 28 -5.05 -5.37 -1.40
N ALA A 29 -5.90 -4.38 -1.69
CA ALA A 29 -5.72 -3.00 -1.25
C ALA A 29 -5.82 -2.87 0.29
N MET A 30 -6.67 -3.68 0.92
CA MET A 30 -6.76 -3.75 2.38
C MET A 30 -5.49 -4.34 3.01
N TYR A 31 -4.91 -5.39 2.43
CA TYR A 31 -3.64 -5.98 2.86
C TYR A 31 -2.49 -4.98 2.73
N ASP A 32 -2.39 -4.27 1.60
CA ASP A 32 -1.41 -3.20 1.43
C ASP A 32 -1.53 -2.13 2.52
N LYS A 33 -2.76 -1.67 2.79
CA LYS A 33 -3.06 -0.71 3.86
C LYS A 33 -2.64 -1.23 5.25
N LEU A 34 -2.89 -2.51 5.54
CA LEU A 34 -2.50 -3.14 6.81
C LEU A 34 -0.98 -3.26 6.95
N VAL A 35 -0.28 -3.62 5.87
CA VAL A 35 1.19 -3.69 5.86
C VAL A 35 1.80 -2.30 6.08
N ARG A 36 1.29 -1.26 5.40
CA ARG A 36 1.72 0.13 5.61
C ARG A 36 1.47 0.62 7.03
N ARG A 37 0.30 0.33 7.59
CA ARG A 37 -0.01 0.67 8.99
C ARG A 37 0.96 0.00 9.95
N SER A 38 1.32 -1.26 9.70
CA SER A 38 2.30 -2.01 10.50
C SER A 38 3.69 -1.38 10.39
N ILE A 39 4.12 -0.98 9.18
CA ILE A 39 5.38 -0.25 8.98
C ILE A 39 5.41 1.04 9.80
N ALA A 40 4.36 1.86 9.69
CA ALA A 40 4.26 3.12 10.44
C ALA A 40 4.32 2.91 11.96
N PHE A 41 3.65 1.86 12.44
CA PHE A 41 3.70 1.48 13.86
C PHE A 41 5.12 1.07 14.30
N PHE A 42 5.84 0.27 13.51
CA PHE A 42 7.20 -0.12 13.84
C PHE A 42 8.20 1.04 13.77
N GLU A 43 8.05 1.99 12.84
CA GLU A 43 8.86 3.21 12.82
C GLU A 43 8.59 4.04 14.09
N CYS A 44 7.32 4.17 14.51
CA CYS A 44 6.99 4.83 15.77
C CYS A 44 7.63 4.14 16.99
N LEU A 45 7.68 2.80 17.02
CA LEU A 45 8.34 2.06 18.10
C LEU A 45 9.85 2.29 18.17
N LYS A 46 10.51 2.61 17.05
CA LYS A 46 11.94 2.95 17.06
C LYS A 46 12.21 4.27 17.76
N GLU A 47 11.35 5.27 17.55
CA GLU A 47 11.44 6.60 18.15
C GLU A 47 10.92 6.61 19.59
N LYS A 48 9.76 5.99 19.82
CA LYS A 48 9.06 5.96 21.09
C LYS A 48 8.77 4.51 21.50
N PRO A 49 9.68 3.88 22.27
CA PRO A 49 9.48 2.54 22.76
C PRO A 49 8.20 2.41 23.59
N GLY A 50 7.53 1.27 23.51
CA GLY A 50 6.34 1.00 24.33
C GLY A 50 6.67 0.83 25.82
N THR A 51 5.66 0.95 26.68
CA THR A 51 5.79 0.83 28.15
C THR A 51 6.47 -0.47 28.57
N LYS A 52 6.18 -1.59 27.89
CA LYS A 52 6.80 -2.88 28.14
C LYS A 52 8.29 -2.94 27.75
N ASN A 53 8.70 -2.20 26.73
CA ASN A 53 10.11 -2.06 26.38
C ASN A 53 10.86 -1.29 27.49
N PHE A 54 10.26 -0.23 28.03
CA PHE A 54 10.83 0.49 29.18
C PHE A 54 10.93 -0.38 30.44
N GLU A 55 9.89 -1.15 30.77
CA GLU A 55 9.92 -2.09 31.89
C GLU A 55 11.07 -3.10 31.73
N ALA A 56 11.23 -3.68 30.54
CA ALA A 56 12.29 -4.63 30.23
C ALA A 56 13.69 -4.00 30.32
N LYS A 57 13.88 -2.78 29.77
CA LYS A 57 15.14 -2.03 29.87
C LYS A 57 15.49 -1.70 31.31
N ARG A 58 14.51 -1.26 32.10
CA ARG A 58 14.68 -0.99 33.53
C ARG A 58 15.09 -2.25 34.27
N ALA A 59 14.41 -3.38 34.03
CA ALA A 59 14.74 -4.65 34.65
C ALA A 59 16.15 -5.14 34.31
N ALA A 60 16.59 -4.95 33.06
CA ALA A 60 17.95 -5.28 32.65
C ALA A 60 19.01 -4.43 33.37
N ILE A 61 18.68 -3.19 33.74
CA ILE A 61 19.57 -2.29 34.52
C ILE A 61 19.53 -2.67 36.01
N THR A 62 18.34 -2.88 36.58
CA THR A 62 18.15 -3.17 38.00
C THR A 62 18.54 -4.60 38.37
N GLY A 63 18.68 -5.49 37.39
CA GLY A 63 18.98 -6.91 37.61
C GLY A 63 17.79 -7.72 38.10
N ASN A 64 16.60 -7.11 38.22
CA ASN A 64 15.37 -7.76 38.67
C ASN A 64 14.22 -7.40 37.71
N PHE A 65 13.47 -8.40 37.27
CA PHE A 65 12.20 -8.18 36.58
C PHE A 65 11.06 -8.53 37.56
N CYS A 66 10.32 -7.52 38.00
CA CYS A 66 9.42 -7.63 39.16
C CYS A 66 10.21 -8.18 40.36
N ASP A 67 9.80 -9.32 40.91
CA ASP A 67 10.46 -9.97 42.06
C ASP A 67 11.41 -11.11 41.64
N VAL A 68 11.64 -11.27 40.34
CA VAL A 68 12.51 -12.32 39.79
C VAL A 68 13.90 -11.76 39.46
N PRO A 69 14.97 -12.23 40.13
CA PRO A 69 16.33 -11.81 39.82
C PRO A 69 16.78 -12.39 38.47
N LEU A 70 17.40 -11.55 37.66
CA LEU A 70 17.92 -11.90 36.34
C LEU A 70 19.36 -12.41 36.48
N THR A 71 19.64 -13.59 35.93
CA THR A 71 21.00 -14.14 35.85
C THR A 71 21.62 -13.80 34.50
N ARG A 72 22.86 -13.28 34.50
CA ARG A 72 23.61 -13.06 33.26
C ARG A 72 24.16 -14.39 32.75
N SER A 73 23.76 -14.77 31.54
CA SER A 73 24.32 -15.90 30.81
C SER A 73 25.04 -15.42 29.56
N THR A 74 26.29 -15.82 29.38
CA THR A 74 27.09 -15.50 28.19
C THR A 74 26.59 -16.19 26.92
N LYS A 75 25.74 -17.22 27.06
CA LYS A 75 25.11 -17.91 25.94
C LYS A 75 23.90 -17.14 25.38
N ILE A 76 23.35 -16.20 26.14
CA ILE A 76 22.18 -15.42 25.76
C ILE A 76 22.66 -14.08 25.20
N ILE A 77 22.61 -13.95 23.88
CA ILE A 77 22.98 -12.73 23.18
C ILE A 77 21.79 -11.78 23.20
N ALA A 78 22.02 -10.54 23.64
CA ALA A 78 21.00 -9.50 23.62
C ALA A 78 20.64 -9.17 22.16
N ILE A 79 19.34 -9.19 21.87
CA ILE A 79 18.83 -8.78 20.56
C ILE A 79 18.92 -7.25 20.48
N ASN A 80 19.51 -6.75 19.39
CA ASN A 80 19.48 -5.33 19.07
C ASN A 80 18.06 -4.96 18.58
N ASP A 81 17.32 -4.22 19.39
CA ASP A 81 15.93 -3.83 19.13
C ASP A 81 15.81 -2.96 17.88
N GLN A 82 16.70 -1.99 17.71
CA GLN A 82 16.74 -1.11 16.53
C GLN A 82 17.03 -1.88 15.24
N GLN A 83 17.97 -2.83 15.29
CA GLN A 83 18.30 -3.66 14.14
C GLN A 83 17.14 -4.59 13.78
N LEU A 84 16.53 -5.25 14.77
CA LEU A 84 15.37 -6.11 14.56
C LEU A 84 14.21 -5.35 13.92
N LEU A 85 13.84 -4.19 14.48
CA LEU A 85 12.76 -3.36 13.94
C LEU A 85 13.06 -2.92 12.50
N SER A 86 14.29 -2.49 12.23
CA SER A 86 14.72 -2.11 10.87
C SER A 86 14.64 -3.28 9.89
N SER A 87 15.06 -4.49 10.30
CA SER A 87 14.95 -5.69 9.48
C SER A 87 13.50 -6.07 9.18
N VAL A 88 12.61 -5.98 10.17
CA VAL A 88 11.17 -6.23 9.97
C VAL A 88 10.57 -5.19 9.02
N ILE A 89 10.84 -3.90 9.24
CA ILE A 89 10.36 -2.82 8.37
C ILE A 89 10.84 -3.03 6.92
N ASN A 90 12.12 -3.35 6.72
CA ASN A 90 12.66 -3.60 5.38
C ASN A 90 12.02 -4.83 4.72
N ASN A 91 11.74 -5.88 5.50
CA ASN A 91 11.03 -7.04 4.97
C ASN A 91 9.59 -6.72 4.55
N LEU A 92 8.89 -5.91 5.35
CA LEU A 92 7.52 -5.47 5.04
C LEU A 92 7.49 -4.54 3.83
N LYS A 93 8.41 -3.56 3.73
CA LYS A 93 8.54 -2.68 2.55
C LYS A 93 8.76 -3.47 1.27
N ARG A 94 9.56 -4.55 1.32
CA ARG A 94 9.77 -5.44 0.16
C ARG A 94 8.51 -6.21 -0.29
N ARG A 95 7.48 -6.31 0.55
CA ARG A 95 6.21 -6.98 0.24
C ARG A 95 5.11 -6.02 -0.18
N LEU A 96 5.36 -4.71 -0.15
CA LEU A 96 4.42 -3.73 -0.70
C LEU A 96 4.28 -3.96 -2.19
N PHE A 97 3.11 -3.63 -2.73
CA PHE A 97 2.89 -3.73 -4.17
C PHE A 97 3.83 -2.78 -4.92
N THR A 98 4.37 -3.28 -6.03
CA THR A 98 5.16 -2.51 -6.97
C THR A 98 4.65 -2.80 -8.38
N THR A 99 4.91 -1.90 -9.34
CA THR A 99 4.61 -2.13 -10.77
C THR A 99 5.56 -3.15 -11.42
N ARG A 100 6.51 -3.72 -10.67
CA ARG A 100 7.59 -4.56 -11.18
C ARG A 100 7.14 -6.01 -11.36
N SER A 101 7.50 -6.60 -12.50
CA SER A 101 7.36 -8.03 -12.76
C SER A 101 8.35 -8.85 -11.92
N THR A 102 7.92 -10.00 -11.40
CA THR A 102 8.78 -10.93 -10.64
C THR A 102 9.95 -11.49 -11.45
N ASN A 103 9.92 -11.38 -12.77
CA ASN A 103 10.91 -11.96 -13.67
C ASN A 103 12.02 -11.00 -14.11
N GLU A 104 11.98 -9.73 -13.68
CA GLU A 104 13.06 -8.79 -14.04
C GLU A 104 14.28 -8.93 -13.12
N PRO A 105 15.51 -9.02 -13.66
CA PRO A 105 16.72 -9.13 -12.86
C PRO A 105 16.93 -7.90 -11.98
N SER A 106 17.30 -8.13 -10.71
CA SER A 106 17.61 -7.07 -9.75
C SER A 106 19.00 -6.48 -10.02
N THR A 107 19.20 -5.82 -11.17
CA THR A 107 20.51 -5.29 -11.59
C THR A 107 20.56 -3.77 -11.68
N ALA A 108 19.54 -3.04 -11.20
CA ALA A 108 19.59 -1.58 -11.19
C ALA A 108 20.13 -1.06 -9.85
N THR A 109 21.38 -0.57 -9.88
CA THR A 109 22.04 0.24 -8.85
C THR A 109 21.43 1.65 -8.74
N GLY A 110 20.11 1.76 -8.94
CA GLY A 110 19.35 3.01 -8.98
C GLY A 110 18.15 2.91 -8.05
N THR A 111 17.80 4.02 -7.42
CA THR A 111 16.61 4.19 -6.58
C THR A 111 15.41 3.45 -7.19
N ASN A 112 14.90 2.42 -6.50
CA ASN A 112 13.79 1.59 -6.97
C ASN A 112 12.53 2.45 -7.23
N ASN A 113 12.31 2.82 -8.49
CA ASN A 113 11.24 3.74 -8.88
C ASN A 113 9.85 3.07 -8.92
N TYR A 114 9.80 1.74 -8.88
CA TYR A 114 8.59 0.93 -8.99
C TYR A 114 7.59 1.13 -7.84
N GLU A 115 8.08 1.49 -6.65
CA GLU A 115 7.22 1.82 -5.51
C GLU A 115 6.50 3.15 -5.76
N LYS A 116 7.22 4.17 -6.24
CA LYS A 116 6.64 5.46 -6.63
C LYS A 116 5.67 5.33 -7.80
N GLU A 117 5.99 4.48 -8.77
CA GLU A 117 5.11 4.19 -9.89
C GLU A 117 3.82 3.50 -9.44
N TYR A 118 3.90 2.61 -8.44
CA TYR A 118 2.73 1.99 -7.84
C TYR A 118 1.88 3.00 -7.08
N GLU A 119 2.48 3.88 -6.26
CA GLU A 119 1.74 4.97 -5.60
C GLU A 119 1.04 5.88 -6.61
N SER A 120 1.73 6.25 -7.70
CA SER A 120 1.16 7.05 -8.79
C SER A 120 -0.02 6.33 -9.41
N LEU A 121 0.14 5.07 -9.81
CA LEU A 121 -0.94 4.26 -10.38
C LEU A 121 -2.12 4.13 -9.39
N PHE A 122 -1.84 3.92 -8.11
CA PHE A 122 -2.88 3.79 -7.10
C PHE A 122 -3.65 5.10 -6.90
N SER A 123 -2.95 6.25 -6.87
CA SER A 123 -3.59 7.57 -6.83
C SER A 123 -4.45 7.83 -8.07
N GLU A 124 -3.98 7.44 -9.26
CA GLU A 124 -4.74 7.57 -10.50
C GLU A 124 -5.99 6.68 -10.47
N LEU A 125 -5.90 5.46 -9.94
CA LEU A 125 -7.04 4.54 -9.80
C LEU A 125 -8.09 5.03 -8.78
N LYS A 126 -7.70 5.79 -7.74
CA LYS A 126 -8.65 6.36 -6.76
C LYS A 126 -9.66 7.30 -7.40
N VAL A 127 -9.32 7.95 -8.51
CA VAL A 127 -10.25 8.81 -9.26
C VAL A 127 -11.43 8.01 -9.80
N LEU A 128 -11.33 6.69 -9.96
CA LEU A 128 -12.46 5.86 -10.39
C LEU A 128 -13.46 5.57 -9.25
N GLU A 129 -13.13 5.89 -8.00
CA GLU A 129 -14.00 5.71 -6.84
C GLU A 129 -14.91 6.93 -6.63
N SER A 130 -16.13 6.86 -7.15
CA SER A 130 -17.14 7.92 -7.05
C SER A 130 -17.42 8.44 -5.63
N ASN A 131 -17.22 7.61 -4.59
CA ASN A 131 -17.42 8.01 -3.20
C ASN A 131 -16.47 9.11 -2.72
N ASN A 132 -15.33 9.31 -3.39
CA ASN A 132 -14.31 10.28 -2.98
C ASN A 132 -14.40 11.60 -3.79
N TRP A 133 -15.45 11.77 -4.61
CA TRP A 133 -15.53 12.89 -5.54
C TRP A 133 -16.07 14.15 -4.88
N PRO A 134 -15.45 15.32 -5.13
CA PRO A 134 -15.98 16.59 -4.67
C PRO A 134 -17.30 16.92 -5.40
N PRO A 135 -18.34 17.37 -4.68
CA PRO A 135 -19.69 17.53 -5.22
C PRO A 135 -19.85 18.63 -6.30
N GLU A 136 -18.84 19.50 -6.48
CA GLU A 136 -18.95 20.70 -7.33
C GLU A 136 -17.90 20.76 -8.45
N TYR A 137 -17.06 19.74 -8.63
CA TYR A 137 -15.95 19.80 -9.58
C TYR A 137 -16.15 18.84 -10.77
N VAL A 138 -16.71 19.38 -11.86
CA VAL A 138 -17.05 18.65 -13.11
C VAL A 138 -15.80 18.09 -13.84
N GLY A 139 -14.62 18.63 -13.54
CA GLY A 139 -13.34 18.19 -14.13
C GLY A 139 -12.50 17.29 -13.22
N TYR A 140 -13.05 16.77 -12.11
CA TYR A 140 -12.29 16.00 -11.14
C TYR A 140 -11.64 14.78 -11.78
N GLY A 141 -10.32 14.67 -11.72
CA GLY A 141 -9.62 13.45 -12.12
C GLY A 141 -9.27 13.32 -13.60
N GLU A 142 -9.47 14.37 -14.42
CA GLU A 142 -9.18 14.29 -15.86
C GLU A 142 -7.71 13.97 -16.16
N GLN A 143 -6.79 14.55 -15.39
CA GLN A 143 -5.36 14.33 -15.57
C GLN A 143 -4.98 12.89 -15.22
N GLU A 144 -5.56 12.35 -14.16
CA GLU A 144 -5.40 10.97 -13.73
C GLU A 144 -5.98 10.00 -14.76
N ILE A 145 -7.14 10.31 -15.35
CA ILE A 145 -7.72 9.53 -16.46
C ILE A 145 -6.83 9.57 -17.69
N GLU A 146 -6.22 10.71 -18.00
CA GLU A 146 -5.27 10.85 -19.11
C GLU A 146 -4.01 10.01 -18.87
N HIS A 147 -3.46 10.02 -17.65
CA HIS A 147 -2.34 9.17 -17.26
C HIS A 147 -2.70 7.68 -17.34
N LEU A 148 -3.87 7.26 -16.86
CA LEU A 148 -4.36 5.88 -16.97
C LEU A 148 -4.52 5.46 -18.43
N CYS A 149 -5.05 6.35 -19.28
CA CYS A 149 -5.16 6.08 -20.70
C CYS A 149 -3.80 5.87 -21.36
N ALA A 150 -2.78 6.68 -21.00
CA ALA A 150 -1.42 6.47 -21.49
C ALA A 150 -0.84 5.13 -21.04
N ARG A 151 -1.03 4.74 -19.76
CA ARG A 151 -0.55 3.47 -19.21
C ARG A 151 -1.19 2.25 -19.87
N ILE A 152 -2.51 2.27 -20.02
CA ILE A 152 -3.30 1.14 -20.56
C ILE A 152 -3.34 1.17 -22.10
N ARG A 153 -2.80 2.24 -22.72
CA ARG A 153 -2.80 2.49 -24.16
C ARG A 153 -4.22 2.62 -24.74
N LEU A 154 -5.05 3.42 -24.08
CA LEU A 154 -6.41 3.75 -24.49
C LEU A 154 -6.47 5.14 -25.14
N ASN A 155 -7.53 5.40 -25.91
CA ASN A 155 -7.76 6.70 -26.51
C ASN A 155 -8.25 7.70 -25.44
N ALA A 156 -7.36 8.57 -24.97
CA ALA A 156 -7.65 9.54 -23.91
C ALA A 156 -8.83 10.47 -24.24
N ASN A 157 -8.96 10.95 -25.47
CA ASN A 157 -10.03 11.88 -25.85
C ASN A 157 -11.42 11.24 -25.74
N LYS A 158 -11.55 9.99 -26.22
CA LYS A 158 -12.80 9.24 -26.11
C LYS A 158 -13.16 8.98 -24.64
N ILE A 159 -12.18 8.55 -23.83
CA ILE A 159 -12.39 8.20 -22.43
C ILE A 159 -12.66 9.43 -21.55
N LYS A 160 -11.95 10.55 -21.75
CA LYS A 160 -12.20 11.80 -21.02
C LYS A 160 -13.64 12.29 -21.20
N LYS A 161 -14.14 12.31 -22.44
CA LYS A 161 -15.55 12.66 -22.71
C LYS A 161 -16.52 11.74 -21.97
N SER A 162 -16.28 10.44 -22.08
CA SER A 162 -17.08 9.40 -21.41
C SER A 162 -17.15 9.55 -19.90
N PHE A 163 -16.03 9.97 -19.31
CA PHE A 163 -15.87 10.13 -17.88
C PHE A 163 -16.58 11.40 -17.38
N ARG A 164 -16.52 12.51 -18.12
CA ARG A 164 -17.36 13.70 -17.87
C ARG A 164 -18.85 13.38 -17.93
N ASP A 165 -19.27 12.66 -18.98
CA ASP A 165 -20.67 12.23 -19.11
C ASP A 165 -21.12 11.36 -17.92
N TYR A 166 -20.19 10.65 -17.27
CA TYR A 166 -20.48 9.88 -16.04
C TYR A 166 -20.53 10.77 -14.79
N LEU A 167 -19.72 11.81 -14.71
CA LEU A 167 -19.71 12.79 -13.60
C LEU A 167 -21.00 13.63 -13.53
N GLU A 168 -21.60 13.90 -14.68
CA GLU A 168 -22.80 14.75 -14.80
C GLU A 168 -24.14 13.99 -14.60
N ASN A 169 -24.12 12.65 -14.50
CA ASN A 169 -25.30 11.78 -14.33
C ASN A 169 -25.39 11.19 -12.92
#